data_AF-A0A9Q2PQ48-F1
#
_entry.id   AF-A0A9Q2PQ48-F1
#
_cell.length_a   1.000
_cell.length_b   1.000
_cell.length_c   1.000
_cell.angle_alpha   90.00
_cell.angle_beta   90.00
_cell.angle_gamma   90.00
#
_symmetry.space_group_name_H-M   'P 1'
#
loop_
_entity.id
_entity.type
_entity.pdbx_description
1 polymer ?
#
loop_
_entity_poly.entity_id
_entity_poly.type
_entity_poly.pdbx_seq_one_letter_code
_entity_poly.pdbx_strand_id
1 'polypeptide(L)' 'MSAATVRPAMTAADVAERLAMHPNSVYQLFTRKSHPIPHLRTGKKGIRVQADTFEKWLREEEQMSVGSSSRRRS' A
#
# COMPACT_ATOMS: atom_id res chain seq x y z
N MET A 1 17.32 -0.64 25.08
CA MET A 1 15.90 -0.47 24.74
C MET A 1 15.84 0.31 23.44
N SER A 2 15.64 -0.35 22.29
CA SER A 2 15.48 0.35 21.02
C SER A 2 14.09 0.96 21.00
N ALA A 3 14.00 2.29 21.00
CA ALA A 3 12.75 2.99 20.75
C ALA A 3 12.25 2.51 19.38
N ALA A 4 11.19 1.69 19.37
CA ALA A 4 10.48 1.38 18.14
C ALA A 4 10.04 2.72 17.58
N THR A 5 10.71 3.18 16.52
CA THR A 5 10.34 4.40 15.82
C THR A 5 8.98 4.12 15.23
N VAL A 6 7.91 4.55 15.93
CA VAL A 6 6.54 4.39 15.44
C VAL A 6 6.47 5.21 14.17
N ARG A 7 6.53 4.53 13.02
CA ARG A 7 6.47 5.21 11.73
C ARG A 7 5.11 5.88 11.64
N PRO A 8 5.05 7.19 11.34
CA PRO A 8 3.78 7.86 11.18
C PRO A 8 2.97 7.20 10.06
N ALA A 9 1.64 7.22 10.19
CA ALA A 9 0.76 6.72 9.15
C ALA A 9 0.97 7.51 7.86
N MET A 10 1.11 6.79 6.75
CA MET A 10 1.32 7.34 5.42
C MET A 10 0.01 7.89 4.85
N THR A 11 0.11 9.03 4.19
CA THR A 11 -0.96 9.65 3.43
C THR A 11 -1.03 9.10 2.01
N ALA A 12 -2.07 9.49 1.26
CA ALA A 12 -2.18 9.17 -0.16
C ALA A 12 -0.98 9.68 -0.98
N ALA A 13 -0.38 10.82 -0.58
CA ALA A 13 0.77 11.40 -1.26
C ALA A 13 2.04 10.58 -1.00
N ASP A 14 2.29 10.20 0.25
CA ASP A 14 3.46 9.38 0.61
C ASP A 14 3.42 8.02 -0.10
N VAL A 15 2.23 7.41 -0.17
CA VAL A 15 2.01 6.15 -0.91
C VAL A 15 2.17 6.35 -2.41
N ALA A 16 1.73 7.49 -2.96
CA ALA A 16 1.87 7.84 -4.36
C ALA A 16 3.34 7.96 -4.78
N GLU A 17 4.14 8.64 -3.96
CA GLU A 17 5.59 8.72 -4.15
C GLU A 17 6.23 7.34 -4.08
N ARG A 18 5.86 6.52 -3.09
CA ARG A 18 6.43 5.19 -2.88
C ARG A 18 6.11 4.21 -4.01
N LEU A 19 4.93 4.31 -4.61
CA LEU A 19 4.48 3.51 -5.75
C LEU A 19 4.78 4.15 -7.11
N ALA A 20 5.40 5.33 -7.14
CA ALA A 20 5.62 6.14 -8.33
C ALA A 20 4.32 6.31 -9.18
N MET A 21 3.20 6.55 -8.52
CA MET A 21 1.88 6.65 -9.16
C MET A 21 1.15 7.93 -8.76
N HIS A 22 0.12 8.31 -9.52
CA HIS A 22 -0.65 9.51 -9.21
C HIS A 22 -1.50 9.32 -7.92
N PRO A 23 -1.61 10.33 -7.02
CA PRO A 23 -2.38 10.22 -5.78
C PRO A 23 -3.86 9.84 -5.95
N ASN A 24 -4.51 10.27 -7.04
CA ASN A 24 -5.88 9.82 -7.35
C ASN A 24 -5.94 8.30 -7.59
N SER A 25 -4.92 7.73 -8.23
CA SER A 25 -4.85 6.30 -8.50
C SER A 25 -4.64 5.51 -7.20
N VAL A 26 -3.85 6.06 -6.25
CA VAL A 26 -3.76 5.51 -4.89
C VAL A 26 -5.13 5.53 -4.21
N TYR A 27 -5.83 6.66 -4.23
CA TYR A 27 -7.17 6.73 -3.63
C TYR A 27 -8.12 5.67 -4.23
N GLN A 28 -8.09 5.49 -5.56
CA GLN A 28 -8.86 4.45 -6.24
C GLN A 28 -8.44 3.03 -5.84
N LEU A 29 -7.14 2.77 -5.68
CA LEU A 29 -6.61 1.49 -5.25
C LEU A 29 -7.17 1.07 -3.89
N PHE A 30 -7.14 1.99 -2.92
CA PHE A 30 -7.61 1.75 -1.55
C PHE A 30 -9.15 1.78 -1.42
N THR A 31 -9.86 2.48 -2.32
CA THR A 31 -11.33 2.49 -2.31
C THR A 31 -11.98 1.24 -2.91
N ARG A 32 -11.19 0.32 -3.48
CA ARG A 32 -11.69 -0.99 -3.94
C ARG A 32 -12.34 -1.74 -2.79
N LYS A 33 -13.49 -2.37 -3.08
CA LYS A 33 -14.41 -2.99 -2.10
C LYS A 33 -13.74 -4.06 -1.21
N SER A 34 -12.61 -4.63 -1.67
CA SER A 34 -11.87 -5.70 -0.98
C SER A 34 -10.37 -5.40 -0.92
N HIS A 35 -9.97 -4.16 -0.65
CA HIS A 35 -8.55 -3.89 -0.45
C HIS A 35 -8.04 -4.63 0.80
N PRO A 36 -6.96 -5.44 0.71
CA PRO A 36 -6.57 -6.36 1.78
C PRO A 36 -5.96 -5.65 3.00
N ILE A 37 -5.57 -4.38 2.87
CA ILE A 37 -4.95 -3.64 3.97
C ILE A 37 -5.92 -2.68 4.68
N PRO A 38 -5.91 -2.66 6.03
CA PRO A 38 -6.68 -1.71 6.80
C PRO A 38 -6.18 -0.29 6.55
N HIS A 39 -7.10 0.62 6.23
CA HIS A 39 -6.83 2.01 5.96
C HIS A 39 -7.99 2.88 6.43
N LEU A 40 -7.69 4.13 6.79
CA LEU A 40 -8.68 5.14 7.13
C LEU A 40 -8.88 6.08 5.94
N ARG A 41 -10.13 6.43 5.65
CA ARG A 41 -10.44 7.48 4.66
C ARG A 41 -10.48 8.83 5.35
N THR A 42 -9.76 9.81 4.82
CA THR A 42 -9.72 11.18 5.36
C THR A 42 -10.28 12.15 4.31
N GLY A 43 -11.52 12.60 4.53
CA GLY A 43 -12.22 13.51 3.60
C GLY A 43 -12.54 12.88 2.24
N LYS A 44 -12.61 13.71 1.19
CA LYS A 44 -13.08 13.29 -0.14
C LYS A 44 -12.09 12.45 -0.94
N LYS A 45 -10.77 12.66 -0.76
CA LYS A 45 -9.72 11.99 -1.54
C LYS A 45 -8.50 11.56 -0.72
N GLY A 46 -8.55 11.70 0.60
CA GLY A 46 -7.46 11.31 1.48
C GLY A 46 -7.59 9.88 1.97
N ILE A 47 -6.44 9.24 2.16
CA ILE A 47 -6.31 8.00 2.91
C ILE A 47 -5.21 8.14 3.97
N ARG A 48 -5.28 7.32 5.01
CA ARG A 48 -4.20 7.06 5.94
C ARG A 48 -4.01 5.55 6.10
N VAL A 49 -2.78 5.09 5.97
CA VAL A 49 -2.40 3.69 6.15
C VAL A 49 -1.20 3.60 7.07
N GLN A 50 -1.15 2.57 7.93
CA GLN A 50 0.03 2.33 8.74
C GLN A 50 1.21 1.93 7.86
N ALA A 51 2.36 2.59 8.05
CA ALA A 51 3.53 2.41 7.18
C ALA A 51 4.00 0.95 7.15
N ASP A 52 4.04 0.29 8.31
CA ASP A 52 4.51 -1.10 8.42
C ASP A 52 3.56 -2.07 7.72
N THR A 53 2.24 -1.84 7.83
CA THR A 53 1.22 -2.64 7.13
C THR A 53 1.31 -2.46 5.63
N PHE A 54 1.53 -1.23 5.17
CA PHE A 54 1.70 -0.92 3.75
C PHE A 54 2.96 -1.58 3.17
N GLU A 55 4.11 -1.43 3.83
CA GLU A 55 5.37 -2.03 3.38
C GLU A 55 5.32 -3.56 3.39
N LYS A 56 4.64 -4.17 4.36
CA LYS A 56 4.42 -5.63 4.38
C LYS A 56 3.61 -6.08 3.17
N TRP A 57 2.49 -5.43 2.91
CA TRP A 57 1.65 -5.73 1.75
C TRP A 57 2.38 -5.51 0.43
N LEU A 58 3.16 -4.43 0.30
CA LEU A 58 3.95 -4.16 -0.90
C LEU A 58 4.93 -5.31 -1.20
N ARG A 59 5.63 -5.82 -0.18
CA ARG A 59 6.52 -6.98 -0.32
C ARG A 59 5.78 -8.25 -0.71
N GLU A 60 4.58 -8.47 -0.17
CA GLU A 60 3.74 -9.61 -0.53
C GLU A 60 3.28 -9.53 -2.00
N GLU A 61 2.85 -8.35 -2.47
CA GLU A 61 2.49 -8.13 -3.88
C GLU A 61 3.69 -8.32 -4.82
N GLU A 62 4.86 -7.80 -4.46
CA GLU A 62 6.10 -7.99 -5.23
C GLU A 62 6.42 -9.48 -5.39
N GLN A 63 6.33 -10.26 -4.30
CA GLN A 63 6.56 -11.71 -4.31
C GLN A 63 5.52 -12.49 -5.13
N MET A 64 4.26 -12.07 -5.10
CA MET A 64 3.19 -12.68 -5.89
C MET A 64 3.33 -12.35 -7.39
N SER A 65 3.85 -11.17 -7.72
CA SER A 65 4.13 -10.74 -9.09
C SER A 65 5.28 -11.53 -9.73
N VAL A 66 6.38 -11.76 -8.99
CA VAL A 66 7.47 -12.64 -9.48
C VAL A 66 7.07 -14.11 -9.54
N GLY A 67 6.24 -14.60 -8.61
CA GLY A 67 5.74 -15.97 -8.64
C GLY A 67 4.77 -16.27 -9.80
N SER A 68 3.99 -15.28 -10.23
CA SER A 68 3.02 -15.42 -11.32
C SER A 68 3.66 -15.49 -12.70
N SER A 69 4.90 -15.00 -12.86
CA SER A 69 5.64 -15.08 -14.12
C SER A 69 6.14 -16.51 -14.42
N SER A 70 6.22 -17.39 -13.41
CA SER A 70 6.77 -18.75 -13.57
C SER A 70 5.72 -19.83 -13.85
N ARG A 71 4.41 -19.53 -13.76
CA ARG A 71 3.33 -20.53 -13.90
C ARG A 71 2.62 -20.54 -15.26
N ARG A 72 3.11 -19.78 -16.25
CA ARG A 72 2.54 -19.67 -17.61
C ARG A 72 3.28 -20.45 -18.70
N ARG A 73 4.16 -21.39 -18.33
CA ARG A 73 4.81 -22.33 -19.25
C ARG A 73 4.76 -23.75 -18.69
N SER A 74 3.69 -24.47 -18.99
CA SER A 74 3.65 -25.94 -19.01
C SER A 74 2.53 -26.37 -19.94
#